data_AF-X1UQI8-F1
#
_entry.id   AF-X1UQI8-F1
#
_cell.length_a   1.000
_cell.length_b   1.000
_cell.length_c   1.000
_cell.angle_alpha   90.00
_cell.angle_beta   90.00
_cell.angle_gamma   90.00
#
_symmetry.space_group_name_H-M   'P 1'
#
loop_
_entity.id
_entity.type
_entity.pdbx_description
1 polymer ?
#
loop_
_entity_poly.entity_id
_entity_poly.type
_entity_poly.pdbx_seq_one_letter_code
_entity_poly.pdbx_strand_id
1 'polypeptide(L)'
;MVSLHLMESDTLKNHITNFTVSGDNAVTKVGEKGKTLTDVENGKGKLFINKTQYFGGLPEEVWNFHIGGYQVCHKWLADRKKAGRKISAEDIEHYHKIVVAINETIKIMKQIDEVIDAHGGWPIK
;
A
#
# COMPACT_ATOMS: atom_id res chain seq x y z
N MET A 1 2.55 2.70 17.90
CA MET A 1 2.33 1.63 16.91
C MET A 1 0.85 1.23 16.77
N VAL A 2 0.11 1.07 17.87
CA VAL A 2 -1.34 0.71 17.84
C VAL A 2 -2.19 1.73 17.07
N SER A 3 -1.99 3.03 17.30
CA SER A 3 -2.75 4.12 16.67
C SER A 3 -2.61 4.20 15.13
N LEU A 4 -1.48 3.72 14.59
CA LEU A 4 -1.26 3.64 13.15
C LEU A 4 -2.13 2.55 12.52
N HIS A 5 -2.27 1.43 13.21
CA HIS A 5 -3.04 0.27 12.76
C HIS A 5 -4.56 0.44 12.99
N LEU A 6 -4.96 1.34 13.90
CA LEU A 6 -6.35 1.77 14.08
C LEU A 6 -6.80 2.84 13.08
N MET A 7 -5.91 3.31 12.19
CA MET A 7 -6.17 4.41 11.26
C MET A 7 -6.44 5.78 11.92
N GLU A 8 -5.93 6.00 13.14
CA GLU A 8 -6.19 7.20 13.94
C GLU A 8 -4.98 8.16 14.00
N SER A 9 -3.82 7.73 13.50
CA SER A 9 -2.60 8.54 13.54
C SER A 9 -2.60 9.69 12.54
N ASP A 10 -2.17 10.88 12.99
CA ASP A 10 -1.99 12.05 12.12
C ASP A 10 -0.98 11.85 11.00
N THR A 11 0.01 10.96 11.19
CA THR A 11 1.00 10.60 10.14
C THR A 11 0.32 10.08 8.87
N LEU A 12 -0.86 9.48 8.99
CA LEU A 12 -1.62 8.94 7.86
C LEU A 12 -2.16 10.03 6.91
N LYS A 13 -2.20 11.29 7.35
CA LYS A 13 -2.61 12.44 6.52
C LYS A 13 -1.55 12.85 5.49
N ASN A 14 -0.31 12.39 5.66
CA ASN A 14 0.79 12.67 4.73
C ASN A 14 0.85 11.60 3.64
N HIS A 15 0.00 11.73 2.64
CA HIS A 15 -0.10 10.73 1.57
C HIS A 15 1.19 10.64 0.75
N ILE A 16 1.66 9.41 0.57
CA ILE A 16 2.79 9.09 -0.31
C ILE A 16 2.35 8.70 -1.72
N THR A 17 1.05 8.47 -1.91
CA THR A 17 0.42 8.13 -3.18
C THR A 17 -0.55 9.21 -3.62
N ASN A 18 -0.82 9.27 -4.92
CA ASN A 18 -1.67 10.29 -5.52
C ASN A 18 -2.75 9.65 -6.40
N PHE A 19 -3.97 10.16 -6.32
CA PHE A 19 -5.12 9.70 -7.12
C PHE A 19 -5.85 10.92 -7.72
N THR A 20 -5.39 11.41 -8.87
CA THR A 20 -5.87 12.67 -9.48
C THR A 20 -6.70 12.48 -10.74
N VAL A 21 -6.75 11.27 -11.31
CA VAL A 21 -7.51 11.03 -12.54
C VAL A 21 -8.99 10.86 -12.19
N SER A 22 -9.81 11.83 -12.62
CA SER A 22 -11.27 11.74 -12.48
C SER A 22 -11.85 10.68 -13.42
N GLY A 23 -12.90 9.98 -12.98
CA GLY A 23 -13.49 8.88 -13.73
C GLY A 23 -14.64 8.19 -12.98
N ASP A 24 -15.01 7.00 -13.42
CA ASP A 24 -16.16 6.26 -12.89
C ASP A 24 -15.88 5.54 -11.57
N ASN A 25 -14.61 5.54 -11.12
CA ASN A 25 -14.10 4.89 -9.93
C ASN A 25 -14.43 3.39 -9.86
N ALA A 26 -14.71 2.76 -11.01
CA ALA A 26 -15.00 1.34 -11.07
C ALA A 26 -13.69 0.54 -11.08
N VAL A 27 -13.54 -0.34 -10.09
CA VAL A 27 -12.38 -1.23 -10.01
C VAL A 27 -12.58 -2.40 -10.97
N THR A 28 -12.23 -2.18 -12.24
CA THR A 28 -12.33 -3.20 -13.29
C THR A 28 -11.04 -4.00 -13.46
N LYS A 29 -9.91 -3.37 -13.11
CA LYS A 29 -8.58 -3.97 -13.12
C LYS A 29 -7.98 -3.87 -11.73
N VAL A 30 -7.53 -5.00 -11.21
CA VAL A 30 -6.59 -5.04 -10.11
C VAL A 30 -5.49 -5.89 -10.66
N GLY A 31 -4.26 -5.41 -10.57
CA GLY A 31 -3.13 -6.12 -11.09
C GLY A 31 -3.05 -7.59 -10.66
N GLU A 32 -2.41 -8.45 -11.45
CA GLU A 32 -2.03 -9.77 -10.96
C GLU A 32 -1.06 -9.65 -9.77
N LYS A 33 -1.16 -10.62 -8.84
CA LYS A 33 -0.26 -10.71 -7.67
C LYS A 33 1.20 -10.64 -8.14
N GLY A 34 1.94 -9.67 -7.62
CA GLY A 34 3.38 -9.53 -7.85
C GLY A 34 3.87 -8.92 -9.18
N LYS A 35 3.01 -8.47 -10.11
CA LYS A 35 3.48 -7.98 -11.44
C LYS A 35 2.93 -6.66 -11.98
N THR A 36 2.26 -5.84 -11.17
CA THR A 36 1.36 -4.81 -11.76
C THR A 36 1.61 -3.37 -11.38
N LEU A 37 2.76 -3.05 -10.78
CA LEU A 37 3.19 -1.67 -10.81
C LEU A 37 3.72 -1.37 -12.21
N THR A 38 3.04 -0.45 -12.89
CA THR A 38 3.46 0.11 -14.18
C THR A 38 4.22 1.40 -13.95
N ASP A 39 5.06 1.83 -14.90
CA ASP A 39 5.85 3.06 -14.80
C ASP A 39 6.63 3.15 -13.48
N VAL A 40 7.35 2.08 -13.13
CA VAL A 40 8.19 2.06 -11.93
C VAL A 40 9.43 2.91 -12.15
N GLU A 41 9.52 4.02 -11.42
CA GLU A 41 10.68 4.90 -11.38
C GLU A 41 11.11 5.08 -9.92
N ASN A 42 12.41 4.91 -9.63
CA ASN A 42 12.97 5.01 -8.27
C ASN A 42 12.23 4.14 -7.22
N GLY A 43 11.83 2.92 -7.60
CA GLY A 43 11.12 1.99 -6.72
C GLY A 43 9.69 2.38 -6.37
N LYS A 44 9.09 3.34 -7.10
CA LYS A 44 7.69 3.74 -6.99
C LYS A 44 7.01 3.60 -8.34
N GLY A 45 5.81 3.02 -8.37
CA GLY A 45 5.05 2.82 -9.59
C GLY A 45 3.63 3.35 -9.52
N LYS A 46 2.89 3.07 -10.59
CA LYS A 46 1.46 3.35 -10.74
C LYS A 46 0.67 2.05 -10.67
N LEU A 47 -0.40 2.06 -9.90
CA LEU A 47 -1.35 0.95 -9.78
C LEU A 47 -2.69 1.33 -10.41
N PHE A 48 -2.96 0.79 -11.58
CA PHE A 48 -4.21 1.04 -12.31
C PHE A 48 -5.38 0.25 -11.73
N ILE A 49 -6.49 0.96 -11.44
CA ILE A 49 -7.77 0.35 -11.03
C ILE A 49 -8.72 0.12 -12.22
N ASN A 50 -8.50 0.82 -13.32
CA ASN A 50 -9.19 0.66 -14.60
C ASN A 50 -8.26 1.15 -15.74
N LYS A 51 -8.81 1.46 -16.92
CA LYS A 51 -8.00 1.88 -18.08
C LYS A 51 -7.35 3.25 -17.93
N THR A 52 -7.90 4.13 -17.09
CA THR A 52 -7.50 5.54 -17.01
C THR A 52 -7.04 5.95 -15.61
N GLN A 53 -7.68 5.42 -14.57
CA GLN A 53 -7.47 5.79 -13.18
C GLN A 53 -6.46 4.86 -12.50
N TYR A 54 -5.58 5.47 -11.71
CA TYR A 54 -4.50 4.78 -11.01
C TYR A 54 -4.10 5.50 -9.73
N PHE A 55 -3.52 4.74 -8.79
CA PHE A 55 -2.77 5.26 -7.66
C PHE A 55 -1.30 5.40 -8.07
N GLY A 56 -0.80 6.64 -8.17
CA GLY A 56 0.59 6.93 -8.51
C GLY A 56 1.46 7.03 -7.27
N GLY A 57 2.76 6.77 -7.43
CA GLY A 57 3.76 6.93 -6.36
C GLY A 57 3.79 5.79 -5.35
N LEU A 58 3.21 4.63 -5.68
CA LEU A 58 3.16 3.49 -4.76
C LEU A 58 4.53 2.80 -4.69
N PRO A 59 5.19 2.76 -3.51
CA PRO A 59 6.47 2.07 -3.38
C PRO A 59 6.32 0.56 -3.63
N GLU A 60 7.31 -0.04 -4.29
CA GLU A 60 7.30 -1.49 -4.58
C GLU A 60 7.32 -2.33 -3.31
N GLU A 61 8.05 -1.91 -2.28
CA GLU A 61 8.07 -2.61 -0.97
C GLU A 61 6.68 -2.63 -0.33
N VAL A 62 5.93 -1.53 -0.43
CA VAL A 62 4.55 -1.43 0.08
C VAL A 62 3.62 -2.31 -0.74
N TRP A 63 3.75 -2.29 -2.07
CA TRP A 63 2.97 -3.16 -2.95
C TRP A 63 3.23 -4.63 -2.63
N ASN A 64 4.49 -5.03 -2.51
CA ASN A 64 4.91 -6.41 -2.25
C ASN A 64 4.79 -6.81 -0.77
N PHE A 65 4.26 -5.95 0.10
CA PHE A 65 4.11 -6.25 1.51
C PHE A 65 2.99 -7.28 1.74
N HIS A 66 3.33 -8.33 2.49
CA HIS A 66 2.43 -9.44 2.80
C HIS A 66 2.18 -9.55 4.31
N ILE A 67 0.93 -9.82 4.68
CA ILE A 67 0.56 -10.26 6.02
C ILE A 67 -0.06 -11.65 5.86
N GLY A 68 0.67 -12.67 6.31
CA GLY A 68 0.36 -14.08 5.98
C GLY A 68 0.37 -14.29 4.46
N GLY A 69 -0.63 -14.99 3.92
CA GLY A 69 -0.76 -15.26 2.47
C GLY A 69 -1.34 -14.10 1.64
N TYR A 70 -1.54 -12.91 2.24
CA TYR A 70 -2.22 -11.79 1.60
C TYR A 70 -1.29 -10.62 1.33
N GLN A 71 -1.16 -10.27 0.05
CA GLN A 71 -0.64 -8.98 -0.40
C GLN A 71 -1.69 -7.89 -0.09
N VAL A 72 -1.43 -7.04 0.90
CA VAL A 72 -2.46 -6.20 1.55
C VAL A 72 -3.11 -5.23 0.56
N CYS A 73 -2.30 -4.42 -0.13
CA CYS A 73 -2.75 -3.44 -1.12
C CYS A 73 -3.53 -4.07 -2.28
N HIS A 74 -3.09 -5.23 -2.76
CA HIS A 74 -3.78 -5.98 -3.81
C HIS A 74 -5.13 -6.53 -3.31
N LYS A 75 -5.15 -7.19 -2.14
CA LYS A 75 -6.36 -7.80 -1.58
C LYS A 75 -7.47 -6.77 -1.40
N TRP A 76 -7.14 -5.59 -0.85
CA TRP A 76 -8.11 -4.54 -0.56
C TRP A 76 -8.87 -4.07 -1.82
N LEU A 77 -8.17 -3.95 -2.96
CA LEU A 77 -8.78 -3.60 -4.25
C LEU A 77 -9.53 -4.79 -4.87
N ALA A 78 -8.95 -5.99 -4.79
CA ALA A 78 -9.57 -7.21 -5.32
C ALA A 78 -10.92 -7.49 -4.66
N ASP A 79 -11.05 -7.26 -3.35
CA ASP A 79 -12.30 -7.46 -2.62
C ASP A 79 -13.38 -6.45 -3.04
N ARG A 80 -13.01 -5.20 -3.37
CA ARG A 80 -13.95 -4.21 -3.92
C ARG A 80 -14.38 -4.52 -5.34
N LYS A 81 -13.42 -4.97 -6.18
CA LYS A 81 -13.72 -5.50 -7.52
C LYS A 81 -14.73 -6.65 -7.44
N LYS A 82 -14.50 -7.63 -6.57
CA LYS A 82 -15.42 -8.78 -6.37
C LYS A 82 -16.80 -8.35 -5.89
N ALA A 83 -16.87 -7.34 -5.02
CA ALA A 83 -18.14 -6.79 -4.56
C ALA A 83 -18.88 -5.94 -5.63
N GLY A 84 -18.27 -5.69 -6.80
CA GLY A 84 -18.83 -4.83 -7.84
C GLY A 84 -19.01 -3.37 -7.40
N ARG A 85 -18.29 -2.93 -6.35
CA ARG A 85 -18.41 -1.59 -5.79
C ARG A 85 -17.42 -0.63 -6.44
N LYS A 86 -17.89 0.57 -6.75
CA LYS A 86 -17.03 1.71 -7.08
C LYS A 86 -16.33 2.19 -5.80
N ILE A 87 -15.11 2.70 -5.92
CA ILE A 87 -14.43 3.34 -4.79
C ILE A 87 -14.99 4.75 -4.60
N SER A 88 -15.47 5.04 -3.40
CA SER A 88 -15.86 6.40 -3.01
C SER A 88 -14.63 7.26 -2.71
N ALA A 89 -14.84 8.55 -2.46
CA ALA A 89 -13.77 9.44 -2.00
C ALA A 89 -13.19 8.97 -0.65
N GLU A 90 -14.05 8.45 0.25
CA GLU A 90 -13.63 7.89 1.54
C GLU A 90 -12.82 6.60 1.35
N ASP A 91 -13.16 5.78 0.36
CA ASP A 91 -12.37 4.59 0.01
C ASP A 91 -10.98 4.97 -0.51
N ILE A 92 -10.90 5.99 -1.38
CA ILE A 92 -9.63 6.50 -1.92
C ILE A 92 -8.74 7.00 -0.78
N GLU A 93 -9.31 7.85 0.10
CA GLU A 93 -8.65 8.34 1.30
C GLU A 93 -8.17 7.18 2.19
N HIS A 94 -9.03 6.20 2.43
CA HIS A 94 -8.68 5.05 3.24
C HIS A 94 -7.56 4.22 2.63
N TYR A 95 -7.54 4.08 1.30
CA TYR A 95 -6.45 3.40 0.60
C TYR A 95 -5.12 4.14 0.74
N HIS A 96 -5.11 5.47 0.67
CA HIS A 96 -3.91 6.27 0.95
C HIS A 96 -3.38 5.99 2.36
N LYS A 97 -4.26 5.95 3.36
CA LYS A 97 -3.87 5.63 4.75
C LYS A 97 -3.29 4.23 4.89
N ILE A 98 -3.87 3.22 4.24
CA ILE A 98 -3.31 1.85 4.23
C ILE A 98 -1.88 1.85 3.69
N VAL A 99 -1.65 2.54 2.58
CA VAL A 99 -0.34 2.64 1.95
C VAL A 99 0.68 3.31 2.87
N VAL A 100 0.30 4.40 3.54
CA VAL A 100 1.16 5.08 4.53
C VAL A 100 1.44 4.16 5.73
N ALA A 101 0.43 3.50 6.28
CA ALA A 101 0.59 2.61 7.42
C ALA A 101 1.58 1.47 7.14
N ILE A 102 1.46 0.82 5.97
CA ILE A 102 2.39 -0.24 5.55
C ILE A 102 3.81 0.31 5.40
N ASN A 103 3.96 1.47 4.77
CA ASN A 103 5.26 2.10 4.57
C ASN A 103 5.97 2.41 5.90
N GLU A 104 5.24 2.95 6.88
CA GLU A 104 5.78 3.21 8.21
C GLU A 104 6.12 1.92 8.96
N THR A 105 5.30 0.87 8.83
CA THR A 105 5.62 -0.44 9.40
C THR A 105 6.93 -0.99 8.81
N ILE A 106 7.12 -0.91 7.49
CA ILE A 106 8.37 -1.33 6.83
C ILE A 106 9.58 -0.56 7.36
N LYS A 107 9.48 0.76 7.52
CA LYS A 107 10.56 1.57 8.09
C LYS A 107 10.91 1.16 9.51
N ILE A 108 9.90 0.96 10.36
CA ILE A 108 10.11 0.55 11.76
C ILE A 108 10.76 -0.83 11.82
N MET A 109 10.34 -1.79 10.99
CA MET A 109 10.99 -3.11 10.94
C MET A 109 12.46 -3.00 10.55
N LYS A 110 12.78 -2.21 9.53
CA LYS A 110 14.18 -1.95 9.13
C LYS A 110 15.01 -1.33 10.25
N GLN A 111 14.46 -0.35 10.96
CA GLN A 111 15.14 0.28 12.10
C GLN A 111 15.39 -0.72 13.24
N ILE A 112 14.46 -1.65 13.49
CA ILE A 112 14.64 -2.70 14.48
C ILE A 112 15.78 -3.64 14.06
N ASP A 113 15.79 -4.08 12.80
CA ASP A 113 16.84 -4.94 12.26
C ASP A 113 18.22 -4.26 12.35
N GLU A 114 18.33 -2.98 11.97
CA GLU A 114 19.56 -2.19 12.09
C GLU A 114 20.07 -2.10 13.53
N VAL A 115 19.17 -1.87 14.49
CA VAL A 115 19.54 -1.81 15.92
C VAL A 115 19.99 -3.18 16.42
N ILE A 116 19.35 -4.27 16.00
CA ILE A 116 19.70 -5.63 16.42
C ILE A 116 21.06 -6.03 15.84
N ASP A 117 21.30 -5.79 14.55
CA ASP A 117 22.57 -6.06 13.90
C ASP A 117 23.72 -5.30 14.57
N ALA A 118 23.48 -4.04 14.97
CA ALA A 118 24.46 -3.25 15.71
C ALA A 118 24.78 -3.79 17.12
N HIS A 119 23.89 -4.60 17.72
CA HIS A 119 24.04 -5.13 19.09
C HIS A 119 24.36 -6.64 19.13
N GLY A 120 24.93 -7.20 18.06
CA GLY A 120 25.38 -8.59 18.03
C GLY A 120 24.47 -9.52 17.22
N GLY A 121 23.52 -8.97 16.47
CA GLY A 121 22.63 -9.71 15.58
C GLY A 121 21.50 -10.41 16.31
N TRP A 122 20.58 -10.98 15.53
CA TRP A 122 19.51 -11.80 16.07
C TRP A 122 20.10 -13.02 16.78
N PRO A 123 19.58 -13.43 17.96
CA PRO A 123 19.94 -14.69 18.58
C PRO A 123 19.44 -15.83 17.68
N ILE A 124 20.30 -16.29 16.77
CA ILE A 124 20.04 -17.47 15.94
C ILE A 124 20.08 -18.68 16.87
N LYS A 125 19.02 -19.49 16.83
CA LYS A 125 18.95 -20.75 17.58
C LYS A 125 19.63 -21.88 16.83
#